data_AF-A0A3P7NZK5-F1
#
_entry.id   AF-A0A3P7NZK5-F1
#
_cell.length_a   1.000
_cell.length_b   1.000
_cell.length_c   1.000
_cell.angle_alpha   90.00
_cell.angle_beta   90.00
_cell.angle_gamma   90.00
#
_symmetry.space_group_name_H-M   'P 1'
#
loop_
_entity.id
_entity.type
_entity.pdbx_description
1 polymer ?
#
loop_
_entity_poly.entity_id
_entity_poly.type
_entity_poly.pdbx_seq_one_letter_code
_entity_poly.pdbx_strand_id
1 'polypeptide(L)'
;MPENSSETEDEFFDCDADFRMKLLVFITDLASRFYAVAVPKNSPRAGVFSSISDANKYLKAVKGSRLKVFSSFDAANSFAMSTVAENLHEPTTAVSGEACPFPTLKQEELLKFRRLIETSQPSVIRSLVYENPLWLITNCDTPSILQVRFRYNAFHVAALSGRADIIQVILSILESDEFWSKLRPSADTLTVDDRRNRLLDLYFNSPEVGSLK
;
A
#
# COMPACT_ATOMS: atom_id res chain seq x y z
N MET A 1 13.83 59.73 -2.39
CA MET A 1 15.05 59.05 -2.88
C MET A 1 16.24 59.92 -2.53
N PRO A 2 17.41 59.36 -2.14
CA PRO A 2 17.97 58.02 -2.42
C PRO A 2 17.82 57.04 -1.23
N GLU A 3 17.64 55.72 -1.41
CA GLU A 3 18.62 54.62 -1.72
C GLU A 3 19.66 54.40 -0.60
N ASN A 4 20.11 53.19 -0.23
CA ASN A 4 19.76 51.76 -0.36
C ASN A 4 20.90 50.99 0.38
N SER A 5 20.65 49.77 0.85
CA SER A 5 21.56 48.65 1.22
C SER A 5 21.36 48.14 2.65
N SER A 6 20.57 47.10 2.89
CA SER A 6 20.86 45.66 2.72
C SER A 6 21.96 45.15 3.65
N GLU A 7 21.57 44.39 4.68
CA GLU A 7 22.25 43.14 5.09
C GLU A 7 21.37 42.44 6.14
N THR A 8 20.63 41.45 5.67
CA THR A 8 19.98 40.41 6.46
C THR A 8 21.03 39.33 6.71
N GLU A 9 21.49 39.18 7.94
CA GLU A 9 22.26 38.01 8.35
C GLU A 9 21.28 36.85 8.56
N ASP A 10 21.22 35.98 7.56
CA ASP A 10 20.53 34.70 7.62
C ASP A 10 21.23 33.81 8.66
N GLU A 11 20.61 33.65 9.82
CA GLU A 11 20.93 32.57 10.76
C GLU A 11 20.63 31.22 10.09
N PHE A 12 21.65 30.70 9.42
CA PHE A 12 21.68 29.38 8.82
C PHE A 12 21.53 28.32 9.93
N PHE A 13 20.33 27.75 10.02
CA PHE A 13 19.98 26.67 10.95
C PHE A 13 20.94 25.50 10.84
N ASP A 14 21.76 25.33 11.87
CA ASP A 14 22.70 24.22 12.05
C ASP A 14 21.91 22.95 12.45
N CYS A 15 21.36 22.24 11.46
CA CYS A 15 20.60 21.00 11.68
C CYS A 15 21.06 19.86 10.77
N ASP A 16 22.36 19.74 10.53
CA ASP A 16 22.91 18.78 9.55
C ASP A 16 23.87 17.74 10.14
N ALA A 17 23.85 17.51 11.45
CA ALA A 17 24.58 16.38 12.05
C ALA A 17 23.74 15.10 12.08
N ASP A 18 22.47 15.19 12.48
CA ASP A 18 21.57 14.04 12.59
C ASP A 18 21.06 13.58 11.23
N PHE A 19 20.83 14.50 10.29
CA PHE A 19 20.51 14.18 8.90
C PHE A 19 21.70 13.54 8.18
N ARG A 20 22.92 14.08 8.35
CA ARG A 20 24.14 13.45 7.83
C ARG A 20 24.39 12.09 8.44
N MET A 21 24.21 11.90 9.74
CA MET A 21 24.35 10.58 10.36
C MET A 21 23.29 9.60 9.87
N LYS A 22 22.03 10.01 9.75
CA LYS A 22 20.97 9.17 9.16
C LYS A 22 21.24 8.85 7.70
N LEU A 23 21.74 9.80 6.92
CA LEU A 23 22.11 9.61 5.52
C LEU A 23 23.35 8.71 5.39
N LEU A 24 24.36 8.86 6.24
CA LEU A 24 25.53 7.98 6.29
C LEU A 24 25.12 6.57 6.70
N VAL A 25 24.28 6.42 7.72
CA VAL A 25 23.70 5.13 8.13
C VAL A 25 22.90 4.52 6.99
N PHE A 26 22.03 5.28 6.32
CA PHE A 26 21.30 4.83 5.13
C PHE A 26 22.23 4.40 4.00
N ILE A 27 23.26 5.18 3.69
CA ILE A 27 24.24 4.90 2.63
C ILE A 27 25.09 3.66 3.00
N THR A 28 25.49 3.51 4.26
CA THR A 28 26.20 2.31 4.75
C THR A 28 25.31 1.06 4.76
N ASP A 29 24.01 1.22 5.04
CA ASP A 29 23.00 0.16 4.99
C ASP A 29 22.63 -0.21 3.54
N LEU A 30 22.76 0.74 2.61
CA LEU A 30 22.72 0.50 1.15
C LEU A 30 23.96 -0.25 0.66
N ALA A 31 25.12 -0.07 1.30
CA ALA A 31 26.39 -0.68 0.88
C ALA A 31 26.55 -2.16 1.27
N SER A 32 25.73 -2.68 2.20
CA SER A 32 25.87 -4.06 2.73
C SER A 32 24.58 -4.87 2.63
N ARG A 33 23.97 -4.92 1.44
CA ARG A 33 22.78 -5.75 1.20
C ARG A 33 23.17 -7.13 0.70
N PHE A 34 22.72 -8.16 1.41
CA PHE A 34 22.87 -9.56 1.04
C PHE A 34 21.56 -10.09 0.46
N TYR A 35 21.63 -10.64 -0.75
CA TYR A 35 20.48 -11.18 -1.47
C TYR A 35 20.50 -12.70 -1.34
N ALA A 36 19.62 -13.28 -0.54
CA ALA A 36 19.55 -14.72 -0.36
C ALA A 36 18.49 -15.32 -1.28
N VAL A 37 18.83 -16.41 -1.97
CA VAL A 37 17.89 -17.18 -2.80
C VAL A 37 17.72 -18.58 -2.22
N ALA A 38 16.57 -18.83 -1.62
CA ALA A 38 16.15 -20.15 -1.13
C ALA A 38 15.55 -20.97 -2.29
N VAL A 39 15.84 -22.27 -2.31
CA VAL A 39 15.54 -23.17 -3.42
C VAL A 39 14.66 -24.36 -2.97
N PRO A 40 13.77 -24.92 -3.81
CA PRO A 40 13.00 -26.12 -3.46
C PRO A 40 13.88 -27.36 -3.23
N LYS A 41 13.38 -28.34 -2.45
CA LYS A 41 14.11 -29.55 -2.01
C LYS A 41 14.80 -30.36 -3.14
N ASN A 42 14.28 -30.29 -4.36
CA ASN A 42 14.77 -31.06 -5.52
C ASN A 42 15.58 -30.22 -6.52
N SER A 43 16.14 -29.08 -6.09
CA SER A 43 16.80 -28.11 -6.97
C SER A 43 18.22 -27.78 -6.46
N PRO A 44 19.11 -27.25 -7.32
CA PRO A 44 20.52 -27.04 -6.98
C PRO A 44 20.70 -26.13 -5.75
N ARG A 45 21.89 -26.22 -5.12
CA ARG A 45 22.20 -25.55 -3.84
C ARG A 45 21.89 -24.05 -3.90
N ALA A 46 21.10 -23.61 -2.93
CA ALA A 46 20.78 -22.21 -2.67
C ALA A 46 22.02 -21.34 -2.39
N GLY A 47 21.88 -20.02 -2.51
CA GLY A 47 23.02 -19.10 -2.44
C GLY A 47 22.69 -17.70 -1.91
N VAL A 48 23.72 -17.06 -1.36
CA VAL A 48 23.72 -15.64 -0.98
C VAL A 48 24.56 -14.87 -1.98
N PHE A 49 24.04 -13.75 -2.46
CA PHE A 49 24.65 -12.91 -3.48
C PHE A 49 24.86 -11.50 -2.92
N SER A 50 25.94 -10.85 -3.34
CA SER A 50 26.21 -9.43 -3.05
C SER A 50 25.55 -8.48 -4.06
N SER A 51 25.02 -9.02 -5.17
CA SER A 51 24.38 -8.26 -6.25
C SER A 51 22.98 -8.78 -6.52
N ILE A 52 22.00 -7.86 -6.57
CA ILE A 52 20.62 -8.16 -6.94
C ILE A 52 20.50 -8.73 -8.37
N SER A 53 21.40 -8.31 -9.27
CA SER A 53 21.41 -8.77 -10.66
C SER A 53 21.74 -10.27 -10.76
N ASP A 54 22.73 -10.71 -10.00
CA ASP A 54 23.14 -12.12 -9.95
C ASP A 54 22.10 -12.98 -9.24
N ALA A 55 21.54 -12.46 -8.14
CA ALA A 55 20.46 -13.11 -7.42
C ALA A 55 19.22 -13.31 -8.30
N ASN A 56 18.85 -12.30 -9.10
CA ASN A 56 17.73 -12.39 -10.05
C ASN A 56 18.01 -13.34 -11.22
N LYS A 57 19.25 -13.41 -11.70
CA LYS A 57 19.65 -14.37 -12.74
C LYS A 57 19.48 -15.80 -12.23
N TYR A 58 19.89 -16.06 -11.00
CA TYR A 58 19.74 -17.36 -10.35
C TYR A 58 18.27 -17.70 -10.03
N LEU A 59 17.50 -16.72 -9.53
CA LEU A 59 16.06 -16.85 -9.26
C LEU A 59 15.27 -17.27 -10.51
N LYS A 60 15.63 -16.73 -11.68
CA LYS A 60 15.00 -17.07 -12.97
C LYS A 60 15.39 -18.46 -13.48
N ALA A 61 16.60 -18.92 -13.16
CA ALA A 61 17.10 -20.23 -13.58
C ALA A 61 16.41 -21.38 -12.82
N VAL A 62 16.04 -21.16 -11.55
CA VAL A 62 15.49 -22.20 -10.68
C VAL A 62 14.04 -21.88 -10.31
N LYS A 63 13.09 -22.50 -11.03
CA LYS A 63 11.65 -22.31 -10.79
C LYS A 63 11.26 -22.70 -9.37
N GLY A 64 10.44 -21.87 -8.73
CA GLY A 64 9.99 -22.09 -7.34
C GLY A 64 10.93 -21.55 -6.27
N SER A 65 12.05 -20.92 -6.67
CA SER A 65 12.96 -20.26 -5.73
C SER A 65 12.36 -18.96 -5.17
N ARG A 66 12.82 -18.55 -3.99
CA ARG A 66 12.39 -17.32 -3.29
C ARG A 66 13.61 -16.47 -2.96
N LEU A 67 13.53 -15.17 -3.30
CA LEU A 67 14.57 -14.19 -3.00
C LEU A 67 14.14 -13.31 -1.83
N LYS A 68 15.05 -13.06 -0.89
CA LYS A 68 14.88 -12.11 0.23
C LYS A 68 16.18 -11.34 0.44
N VAL A 69 16.05 -10.08 0.88
CA VAL A 69 17.18 -9.17 1.12
C VAL A 69 17.42 -9.06 2.62
N PHE A 70 18.67 -9.08 3.03
CA PHE A 70 19.11 -8.97 4.42
C PHE A 70 20.24 -7.96 4.56
N SER A 71 20.33 -7.31 5.72
CA SER A 71 21.47 -6.48 6.12
C SER A 71 22.59 -7.29 6.80
N SER A 72 22.33 -8.54 7.16
CA SER A 72 23.29 -9.47 7.78
C SER A 72 23.51 -10.71 6.90
N PHE A 73 24.79 -11.06 6.69
CA PHE A 73 25.19 -12.25 5.93
C PHE A 73 24.72 -13.54 6.62
N ASP A 74 24.78 -13.61 7.95
CA ASP A 74 24.42 -14.82 8.69
C ASP A 74 22.92 -15.15 8.57
N ALA A 75 22.07 -14.10 8.62
CA ALA A 75 20.64 -14.21 8.35
C ALA A 75 20.36 -14.59 6.88
N ALA A 76 21.10 -14.01 5.93
CA ALA A 76 20.99 -14.36 4.52
C ALA A 76 21.38 -15.82 4.26
N ASN A 77 22.47 -16.29 4.88
CA ASN A 77 22.98 -17.65 4.72
C ASN A 77 22.01 -18.67 5.33
N SER A 78 21.46 -18.37 6.51
CA SER A 78 20.41 -19.19 7.12
C SER A 78 19.19 -19.31 6.22
N PHE A 79 18.71 -18.19 5.66
CA PHE A 79 17.56 -18.19 4.74
C PHE A 79 17.82 -18.96 3.44
N ALA A 80 19.02 -18.82 2.86
CA ALA A 80 19.41 -19.56 1.68
C ALA A 80 19.46 -21.07 1.95
N MET A 81 20.03 -21.50 3.09
CA MET A 81 20.14 -22.91 3.42
C MET A 81 18.79 -23.56 3.81
N SER A 82 17.81 -22.77 4.24
CA SER A 82 16.45 -23.24 4.48
C SER A 82 15.74 -23.58 3.18
N THR A 83 15.10 -24.75 3.11
CA THR A 83 14.32 -25.11 1.93
C THR A 83 13.06 -24.24 1.86
N VAL A 84 12.55 -23.97 0.64
CA VAL A 84 11.32 -23.16 0.46
C VAL A 84 10.11 -23.73 1.23
N ALA A 85 10.12 -25.03 1.58
CA ALA A 85 9.10 -25.66 2.41
C ALA A 85 9.24 -25.37 3.92
N GLU A 86 10.46 -25.08 4.41
CA GLU A 86 10.72 -24.77 5.82
C GLU A 86 10.58 -23.28 6.14
N ASN A 87 10.70 -22.40 5.14
CA ASN A 87 10.49 -20.95 5.27
C ASN A 87 9.00 -20.53 5.39
N LEU A 88 8.14 -21.38 5.97
CA LEU A 88 6.73 -21.10 6.25
C LEU A 88 6.49 -20.38 7.62
N HIS A 89 7.54 -19.89 8.29
CA HIS A 89 7.45 -19.01 9.46
C HIS A 89 8.30 -17.75 9.22
N GLU A 90 7.86 -16.51 9.38
CA GLU A 90 6.57 -15.92 9.76
C GLU A 90 6.26 -14.84 8.72
N PRO A 91 5.03 -14.71 8.20
CA PRO A 91 4.58 -13.43 7.71
C PRO A 91 4.41 -12.51 8.92
N THR A 92 5.12 -11.39 8.93
CA THR A 92 4.72 -10.17 9.64
C THR A 92 3.21 -10.02 9.51
N THR A 93 2.49 -10.29 10.59
CA THR A 93 1.05 -10.13 10.78
C THR A 93 0.23 -10.15 9.48
N ALA A 94 0.36 -11.23 8.69
CA ALA A 94 -0.64 -11.50 7.68
C ALA A 94 -1.83 -12.06 8.43
N VAL A 95 -2.74 -11.17 8.80
CA VAL A 95 -4.10 -11.53 9.22
C VAL A 95 -4.55 -12.64 8.29
N SER A 96 -4.84 -13.80 8.86
CA SER A 96 -5.40 -14.97 8.18
C SER A 96 -6.36 -14.47 7.11
N GLY A 97 -6.03 -14.72 5.85
CA GLY A 97 -6.71 -14.14 4.71
C GLY A 97 -8.15 -14.64 4.66
N GLU A 98 -9.04 -13.94 5.36
CA GLU A 98 -10.48 -14.04 5.15
C GLU A 98 -10.70 -13.73 3.67
N ALA A 99 -11.08 -14.75 2.92
CA ALA A 99 -11.37 -14.61 1.51
C ALA A 99 -12.55 -13.64 1.35
N CYS A 100 -12.36 -12.55 0.62
CA CYS A 100 -13.45 -11.66 0.27
C CYS A 100 -14.46 -12.43 -0.60
N PRO A 101 -15.76 -12.48 -0.23
CA PRO A 101 -16.75 -13.26 -0.97
C PRO A 101 -17.21 -12.59 -2.27
N PHE A 102 -16.64 -11.44 -2.63
CA PHE A 102 -17.06 -10.61 -3.75
C PHE A 102 -16.10 -10.69 -4.94
N PRO A 103 -16.62 -10.69 -6.18
CA PRO A 103 -15.79 -10.66 -7.38
C PRO A 103 -15.04 -9.32 -7.48
N THR A 104 -13.76 -9.39 -7.86
CA THR A 104 -12.94 -8.20 -8.11
C THR A 104 -13.47 -7.41 -9.30
N LEU A 105 -13.45 -6.08 -9.17
CA LEU A 105 -13.91 -5.16 -10.21
C LEU A 105 -12.82 -4.89 -11.25
N LYS A 106 -13.23 -4.75 -12.51
CA LYS A 106 -12.36 -4.33 -13.61
C LYS A 106 -12.20 -2.81 -13.61
N GLN A 107 -11.11 -2.33 -14.22
CA GLN A 107 -10.86 -0.89 -14.33
C GLN A 107 -11.99 -0.15 -15.06
N GLU A 108 -12.58 -0.74 -16.10
CA GLU A 108 -13.69 -0.14 -16.84
C GLU A 108 -14.94 0.09 -15.97
N GLU A 109 -15.19 -0.82 -15.02
CA GLU A 109 -16.28 -0.70 -14.07
C GLU A 109 -16.02 0.47 -13.13
N LEU A 110 -14.81 0.55 -12.55
CA LEU A 110 -14.41 1.67 -11.68
C LEU A 110 -14.50 3.03 -12.38
N LEU A 111 -14.21 3.09 -13.68
CA LEU A 111 -14.40 4.30 -14.49
C LEU A 111 -15.88 4.66 -14.67
N LYS A 112 -16.78 3.68 -14.77
CA LYS A 112 -18.23 3.94 -14.78
C LYS A 112 -18.71 4.45 -13.42
N PHE A 113 -18.22 3.86 -12.33
CA PHE A 113 -18.56 4.29 -10.98
C PHE A 113 -18.09 5.71 -10.67
N ARG A 114 -16.89 6.08 -11.13
CA ARG A 114 -16.42 7.46 -11.09
C ARG A 114 -17.43 8.43 -11.73
N ARG A 115 -17.96 8.12 -12.92
CA ARG A 115 -18.96 8.98 -13.58
C ARG A 115 -20.24 9.11 -12.76
N LEU A 116 -20.66 8.06 -12.05
CA LEU A 116 -21.83 8.11 -11.17
C LEU A 116 -21.61 9.07 -9.97
N ILE A 117 -20.39 9.12 -9.44
CA ILE A 117 -20.00 10.09 -8.41
C ILE A 117 -20.03 11.51 -8.99
N GLU A 118 -19.40 11.75 -10.14
CA GLU A 118 -19.34 13.07 -10.78
C GLU A 118 -20.73 13.63 -11.12
N THR A 119 -21.66 12.75 -11.50
CA THR A 119 -23.05 13.08 -11.88
C THR A 119 -24.05 13.09 -10.72
N SER A 120 -23.61 12.86 -9.47
CA SER A 120 -24.47 12.83 -8.27
C SER A 120 -25.65 11.85 -8.38
N GLN A 121 -25.37 10.55 -8.51
CA GLN A 121 -26.38 9.49 -8.53
C GLN A 121 -26.40 8.66 -7.22
N PRO A 122 -26.80 9.24 -6.06
CA PRO A 122 -26.64 8.61 -4.75
C PRO A 122 -27.39 7.29 -4.60
N SER A 123 -28.61 7.19 -5.15
CA SER A 123 -29.41 5.96 -5.08
C SER A 123 -28.74 4.81 -5.82
N VAL A 124 -28.18 5.08 -7.00
CA VAL A 124 -27.48 4.07 -7.81
C VAL A 124 -26.18 3.64 -7.13
N ILE A 125 -25.44 4.60 -6.55
CA ILE A 125 -24.22 4.32 -5.78
C ILE A 125 -24.53 3.40 -4.61
N ARG A 126 -25.57 3.68 -3.82
CA ARG A 126 -26.00 2.81 -2.70
C ARG A 126 -26.30 1.40 -3.18
N SER A 127 -27.10 1.25 -4.23
CA SER A 127 -27.43 -0.07 -4.79
C SER A 127 -26.20 -0.82 -5.27
N LEU A 128 -25.31 -0.19 -6.02
CA LEU A 128 -24.09 -0.82 -6.52
C LEU A 128 -23.18 -1.30 -5.38
N VAL A 129 -22.93 -0.44 -4.40
CA VAL A 129 -22.07 -0.76 -3.26
C VAL A 129 -22.70 -1.81 -2.36
N TYR A 130 -24.03 -1.78 -2.20
CA TYR A 130 -24.75 -2.83 -1.49
C TYR A 130 -24.56 -4.19 -2.19
N GLU A 131 -24.66 -4.26 -3.52
CA GLU A 131 -24.42 -5.51 -4.27
C GLU A 131 -22.96 -5.99 -4.18
N ASN A 132 -22.00 -5.08 -4.33
CA ASN A 132 -20.58 -5.39 -4.23
C ASN A 132 -19.82 -4.29 -3.45
N PRO A 133 -19.40 -4.52 -2.20
CA PRO A 133 -18.67 -3.52 -1.42
C PRO A 133 -17.35 -3.09 -2.07
N LEU A 134 -16.80 -3.89 -3.00
CA LEU A 134 -15.50 -3.61 -3.62
C LEU A 134 -15.46 -2.35 -4.49
N TRP A 135 -16.62 -1.74 -4.77
CA TRP A 135 -16.71 -0.42 -5.40
C TRP A 135 -16.01 0.68 -4.59
N LEU A 136 -16.04 0.57 -3.25
CA LEU A 136 -15.42 1.53 -2.33
C LEU A 136 -14.15 1.00 -1.66
N ILE A 137 -14.03 -0.31 -1.47
CA ILE A 137 -12.92 -0.90 -0.74
C ILE A 137 -12.23 -2.00 -1.56
N THR A 138 -10.94 -2.16 -1.42
CA THR A 138 -10.20 -3.30 -1.98
C THR A 138 -10.28 -4.49 -1.04
N ASN A 139 -9.89 -5.67 -1.53
CA ASN A 139 -9.76 -6.88 -0.72
C ASN A 139 -8.73 -6.77 0.44
N CYS A 140 -7.85 -5.76 0.40
CA CYS A 140 -6.85 -5.48 1.42
C CYS A 140 -7.29 -4.39 2.42
N ASP A 141 -8.57 -4.07 2.47
CA ASP A 141 -9.14 -3.02 3.33
C ASP A 141 -8.53 -1.63 3.08
N THR A 142 -8.28 -1.30 1.80
CA THR A 142 -7.83 0.04 1.37
C THR A 142 -8.81 0.66 0.38
N PRO A 143 -8.92 1.99 0.27
CA PRO A 143 -9.85 2.65 -0.64
C PRO A 143 -9.66 2.21 -2.11
N SER A 144 -10.76 1.98 -2.82
CA SER A 144 -10.71 1.71 -4.25
C SER A 144 -10.24 2.94 -5.03
N ILE A 145 -9.28 2.72 -5.95
CA ILE A 145 -8.68 3.79 -6.75
C ILE A 145 -9.47 3.98 -8.05
N LEU A 146 -10.11 5.14 -8.19
CA LEU A 146 -10.94 5.51 -9.34
C LEU A 146 -10.17 6.26 -10.43
N GLN A 147 -9.03 6.87 -10.08
CA GLN A 147 -8.11 7.49 -11.04
C GLN A 147 -6.67 7.12 -10.74
N VAL A 148 -6.10 6.19 -11.52
CA VAL A 148 -4.77 5.62 -11.28
C VAL A 148 -3.66 6.69 -11.27
N ARG A 149 -3.70 7.64 -12.22
CA ARG A 149 -2.63 8.67 -12.37
C ARG A 149 -2.40 9.50 -11.11
N PHE A 150 -3.46 9.88 -10.42
CA PHE A 150 -3.40 10.71 -9.20
C PHE A 150 -3.76 9.93 -7.94
N ARG A 151 -4.00 8.62 -8.08
CA ARG A 151 -4.48 7.72 -7.03
C ARG A 151 -5.73 8.23 -6.33
N TYR A 152 -6.68 8.79 -7.07
CA TYR A 152 -7.91 9.31 -6.46
C TYR A 152 -8.83 8.20 -5.98
N ASN A 153 -9.22 8.29 -4.71
CA ASN A 153 -10.30 7.52 -4.13
C ASN A 153 -11.65 8.21 -4.42
N ALA A 154 -12.75 7.65 -3.91
CA ALA A 154 -14.08 8.20 -4.13
C ALA A 154 -14.30 9.59 -3.49
N PHE A 155 -13.68 9.91 -2.35
CA PHE A 155 -13.76 11.23 -1.72
C PHE A 155 -13.07 12.30 -2.56
N HIS A 156 -11.87 12.01 -3.07
CA HIS A 156 -11.18 12.94 -3.97
C HIS A 156 -12.07 13.25 -5.19
N VAL A 157 -12.59 12.22 -5.87
CA VAL A 157 -13.47 12.41 -7.04
C VAL A 157 -14.71 13.24 -6.69
N ALA A 158 -15.37 12.95 -5.57
CA ALA A 158 -16.56 13.66 -5.14
C ALA A 158 -16.25 15.13 -4.78
N ALA A 159 -15.17 15.38 -4.04
CA ALA A 159 -14.72 16.71 -3.64
C ALA A 159 -14.35 17.57 -4.86
N LEU A 160 -13.55 17.03 -5.78
CA LEU A 160 -13.19 17.67 -7.06
C LEU A 160 -14.43 18.04 -7.90
N SER A 161 -15.51 17.28 -7.76
CA SER A 161 -16.77 17.50 -8.48
C SER A 161 -17.79 18.35 -7.69
N GLY A 162 -17.42 18.84 -6.50
CA GLY A 162 -18.31 19.61 -5.63
C GLY A 162 -19.51 18.82 -5.08
N ARG A 163 -19.38 17.50 -4.92
CA ARG A 163 -20.46 16.58 -4.51
C ARG A 163 -20.37 16.19 -3.03
N ALA A 164 -20.66 17.14 -2.15
CA ALA A 164 -20.69 16.91 -0.71
C ALA A 164 -21.78 15.88 -0.30
N ASP A 165 -22.89 15.84 -1.04
CA ASP A 165 -23.96 14.85 -0.90
C ASP A 165 -23.45 13.42 -1.09
N ILE A 166 -22.59 13.20 -2.09
CA ILE A 166 -22.01 11.88 -2.34
C ILE A 166 -20.98 11.50 -1.28
N ILE A 167 -20.20 12.45 -0.76
CA ILE A 167 -19.29 12.19 0.38
C ILE A 167 -20.10 11.70 1.59
N GLN A 168 -21.22 12.36 1.92
CA GLN A 168 -22.09 11.93 3.01
C GLN A 168 -22.68 10.53 2.77
N VAL A 169 -23.09 10.23 1.53
CA VAL A 169 -23.57 8.88 1.18
C VAL A 169 -22.49 7.84 1.41
N ILE A 170 -21.27 8.07 0.91
CA ILE A 170 -20.16 7.13 1.06
C ILE A 170 -19.80 6.96 2.55
N LEU A 171 -19.72 8.05 3.32
CA LEU A 171 -19.49 7.97 4.77
C LEU A 171 -20.53 7.12 5.48
N SER A 172 -21.82 7.35 5.20
CA SER A 172 -22.91 6.56 5.81
C SER A 172 -22.82 5.07 5.49
N ILE A 173 -22.29 4.71 4.31
CA ILE A 173 -22.09 3.31 3.93
C ILE A 173 -20.90 2.72 4.68
N LEU A 174 -19.78 3.44 4.75
CA LEU A 174 -18.55 2.98 5.42
C LEU A 174 -18.71 2.88 6.94
N GLU A 175 -19.58 3.68 7.54
CA GLU A 175 -19.91 3.62 8.98
C GLU A 175 -20.90 2.49 9.30
N SER A 176 -21.66 1.97 8.32
CA SER A 176 -22.70 0.97 8.55
C SER A 176 -22.12 -0.39 8.99
N ASP A 177 -22.66 -0.95 10.07
CA ASP A 177 -22.32 -2.32 10.51
C ASP A 177 -22.73 -3.36 9.47
N GLU A 178 -23.82 -3.13 8.73
CA GLU A 178 -24.32 -4.03 7.68
C GLU A 178 -23.30 -4.17 6.53
N PHE A 179 -22.66 -3.06 6.15
CA PHE A 179 -21.62 -3.07 5.12
C PHE A 179 -20.45 -3.97 5.53
N TRP A 180 -19.98 -3.83 6.76
CA TRP A 180 -18.82 -4.58 7.25
C TRP A 180 -19.12 -6.05 7.54
N SER A 181 -20.27 -6.34 8.13
CA SER A 181 -20.70 -7.73 8.35
C SER A 181 -20.92 -8.47 7.03
N LYS A 182 -21.34 -7.78 5.96
CA LYS A 182 -21.39 -8.34 4.60
C LYS A 182 -20.00 -8.55 4.00
N LEU A 183 -19.08 -7.60 4.16
CA LEU A 183 -17.71 -7.68 3.62
C LEU A 183 -16.85 -8.73 4.34
N ARG A 184 -16.98 -8.83 5.66
CA ARG A 184 -16.19 -9.67 6.58
C ARG A 184 -17.13 -10.42 7.55
N PRO A 185 -17.85 -11.44 7.08
CA PRO A 185 -18.84 -12.15 7.90
C PRO A 185 -18.25 -12.95 9.06
N SER A 186 -16.95 -13.29 9.00
CA SER A 186 -16.25 -14.05 10.04
C SER A 186 -15.47 -13.19 11.04
N ALA A 187 -15.41 -11.88 10.83
CA ALA A 187 -14.67 -10.98 11.71
C ALA A 187 -15.48 -10.61 12.95
N ASP A 188 -14.81 -10.50 14.09
CA ASP A 188 -15.39 -9.99 15.33
C ASP A 188 -15.56 -8.46 15.29
N THR A 189 -16.41 -7.93 16.18
CA THR A 189 -16.80 -6.52 16.18
C THR A 189 -15.62 -5.57 16.39
N LEU A 190 -14.67 -5.92 17.27
CA LEU A 190 -13.48 -5.09 17.54
C LEU A 190 -12.59 -5.01 16.29
N THR A 191 -12.35 -6.15 15.63
CA THR A 191 -11.60 -6.18 14.37
C THR A 191 -12.30 -5.37 13.26
N VAL A 192 -13.64 -5.43 13.19
CA VAL A 192 -14.41 -4.62 12.24
C VAL A 192 -14.25 -3.13 12.51
N ASP A 193 -14.33 -2.69 13.76
CA ASP A 193 -14.17 -1.28 14.13
C ASP A 193 -12.76 -0.77 13.82
N ASP A 194 -11.72 -1.55 14.12
CA ASP A 194 -10.33 -1.19 13.79
C ASP A 194 -10.13 -1.05 12.27
N ARG A 195 -10.69 -1.97 11.49
CA ARG A 195 -10.64 -1.93 10.02
C ARG A 195 -11.41 -0.74 9.47
N ARG A 196 -12.58 -0.44 10.02
CA ARG A 196 -13.40 0.73 9.67
C ARG A 196 -12.63 2.02 9.91
N ASN A 197 -12.10 2.21 11.11
CA ASN A 197 -11.36 3.40 11.49
C ASN A 197 -10.13 3.59 10.60
N ARG A 198 -9.39 2.51 10.34
CA ARG A 198 -8.24 2.53 9.43
C ARG A 198 -8.64 2.87 8.00
N LEU A 199 -9.74 2.32 7.49
CA LEU A 199 -10.21 2.62 6.13
C LEU A 199 -10.60 4.10 5.99
N LEU A 200 -11.33 4.64 6.97
CA LEU A 200 -11.73 6.05 6.99
C LEU A 200 -10.50 6.96 7.06
N ASP A 201 -9.53 6.65 7.90
CA ASP A 201 -8.24 7.34 7.96
C ASP A 201 -7.56 7.38 6.59
N LEU A 202 -7.51 6.25 5.88
CA LEU A 202 -6.97 6.21 4.52
C LEU A 202 -7.79 7.05 3.53
N TYR A 203 -9.11 7.10 3.65
CA TYR A 203 -9.94 7.92 2.78
C TYR A 203 -9.68 9.42 2.95
N PHE A 204 -9.50 9.88 4.19
CA PHE A 204 -9.26 11.29 4.51
C PHE A 204 -7.80 11.72 4.35
N ASN A 205 -6.84 10.82 4.64
CA ASN A 205 -5.41 11.14 4.72
C ASN A 205 -4.58 10.57 3.56
N SER A 206 -5.22 10.07 2.49
CA SER A 206 -4.49 9.65 1.28
C SER A 206 -3.84 10.84 0.58
N PRO A 207 -2.50 10.86 0.40
CA PRO A 207 -1.85 11.94 -0.33
C PRO A 207 -2.25 11.90 -1.82
N GLU A 208 -2.45 13.07 -2.42
CA GLU A 208 -2.57 13.18 -3.87
C GLU A 208 -1.20 12.94 -4.49
N VAL A 209 -1.05 11.85 -5.23
CA VAL A 209 0.22 11.48 -5.83
C VAL A 209 0.15 11.75 -7.32
N GLY A 210 0.54 12.96 -7.73
CA GLY A 210 0.69 13.28 -9.15
C GLY A 210 1.32 14.65 -9.36
N SER A 211 2.49 14.67 -10.00
CA SER A 211 3.08 15.92 -10.46
C SER A 211 2.25 16.47 -11.63
N LEU A 212 1.71 17.68 -11.48
CA LEU A 212 1.36 18.54 -12.60
C LEU A 212 2.68 18.98 -13.26
N LYS A 213 3.26 18.09 -14.08
CA LYS A 213 4.29 18.48 -15.05
C LYS A 213 3.62 18.84 -16.36
#